data_AF-A0A533SDT9-F1
#
_entry.id   AF-A0A533SDT9-F1
#
_cell.length_a   1.000
_cell.length_b   1.000
_cell.length_c   1.000
_cell.angle_alpha   90.00
_cell.angle_beta   90.00
_cell.angle_gamma   90.00
#
_symmetry.space_group_name_H-M   'P 1'
#
loop_
_entity.id
_entity.type
_entity.pdbx_description
1 polymer ?
#
loop_
_entity_poly.entity_id
_entity_poly.type
_entity_poly.pdbx_seq_one_letter_code
_entity_poly.pdbx_strand_id
1 'polypeptide(L)'
;PYLLFSNLHPSEPGMVAMLSSAGTMDQLGMTYRRVWGDIQDPQTLKKVMEYIRAAGALAHVRGETYGLFGGRPLGMYTAVANQDQWLSMFGVDVAHIEQYDIVRSSELVDDERVESGLKWLENHVKAILYDGKALTPEKLKKQIRSYHAVRQLASDRGLDFVGFKAHGDLTDYFVTMDLAEAFLNDPYDWEGPHEPMVASTEADMDGALTMELLKHVSSGQTSLFADIRHFDADDNVWYFANSGTHATFFASRSMEPAENLKKVSFYPEIPDYPAGGGSVQFFAGAGPMTLARLARKSGKYWLAIVPANFVEFPQEIMEAKARTTDIEWPHAFARLEVSADAFLSTYPCNHIHGICGDWVNELCALAEILGIEARVYR
;
A
#
# COMPACT_ATOMS: atom_id res chain seq x y z
N PRO A 1 5.11 3.02 -23.75
CA PRO A 1 6.55 2.97 -23.42
C PRO A 1 7.27 2.02 -24.39
N TYR A 2 8.51 2.30 -24.76
CA TYR A 2 9.27 1.46 -25.70
C TYR A 2 10.60 1.05 -25.07
N LEU A 3 10.97 -0.22 -25.24
CA LEU A 3 12.28 -0.73 -24.86
C LEU A 3 13.05 -1.09 -26.12
N LEU A 4 14.19 -0.45 -26.31
CA LEU A 4 15.13 -0.77 -27.38
C LEU A 4 16.23 -1.67 -26.81
N PHE A 5 16.20 -2.95 -27.19
CA PHE A 5 17.20 -3.92 -26.77
C PHE A 5 18.12 -4.32 -27.94
N SER A 6 19.43 -4.37 -27.69
CA SER A 6 20.40 -4.88 -28.67
C SER A 6 21.39 -5.85 -28.07
N ASN A 7 21.55 -7.01 -28.72
CA ASN A 7 22.73 -7.84 -28.55
C ASN A 7 23.96 -7.11 -29.08
N LEU A 8 25.10 -7.22 -28.41
CA LEU A 8 26.38 -6.60 -28.82
C LEU A 8 27.21 -7.52 -29.75
N HIS A 9 26.56 -8.37 -30.53
CA HIS A 9 27.26 -9.32 -31.38
C HIS A 9 27.93 -8.59 -32.57
N PRO A 10 29.26 -8.68 -32.74
CA PRO A 10 29.98 -7.86 -33.72
C PRO A 10 29.67 -8.23 -35.18
N SER A 11 29.15 -9.44 -35.47
CA SER A 11 28.76 -9.81 -36.83
C SER A 11 27.46 -9.16 -37.31
N GLU A 12 26.63 -8.66 -36.38
CA GLU A 12 25.31 -8.12 -36.68
C GLU A 12 25.25 -6.64 -36.29
N PRO A 13 24.71 -5.74 -37.13
CA PRO A 13 24.65 -4.31 -36.85
C PRO A 13 23.51 -3.94 -35.86
N GLY A 14 23.25 -4.76 -34.84
CA GLY A 14 22.16 -4.54 -33.87
C GLY A 14 22.27 -3.20 -33.14
N MET A 15 23.48 -2.83 -32.71
CA MET A 15 23.73 -1.57 -32.03
C MET A 15 23.46 -0.37 -32.94
N VAL A 16 23.79 -0.48 -34.24
CA VAL A 16 23.52 0.55 -35.24
C VAL A 16 22.02 0.74 -35.41
N ALA A 17 21.26 -0.37 -35.52
CA ALA A 17 19.80 -0.33 -35.63
C ALA A 17 19.15 0.28 -34.37
N MET A 18 19.62 -0.09 -33.17
CA MET A 18 19.13 0.45 -31.90
C MET A 18 19.37 1.96 -31.80
N LEU A 19 20.58 2.43 -32.09
CA LEU A 19 20.93 3.85 -32.03
C LEU A 19 20.17 4.67 -33.08
N SER A 20 20.00 4.14 -34.30
CA SER A 20 19.22 4.81 -35.35
C SER A 20 17.73 4.90 -34.98
N SER A 21 17.17 3.83 -34.40
CA SER A 21 15.77 3.81 -33.95
C SER A 21 15.57 4.79 -32.79
N ALA A 22 16.51 4.83 -31.86
CA ALA A 22 16.47 5.76 -30.73
C ALA A 22 16.53 7.23 -31.18
N GLY A 23 17.40 7.56 -32.14
CA GLY A 23 17.42 8.91 -32.71
C GLY A 23 16.11 9.31 -33.39
N THR A 24 15.39 8.35 -33.98
CA THR A 24 14.04 8.57 -34.52
C THR A 24 13.03 8.85 -33.40
N MET A 25 13.08 8.07 -32.31
CA MET A 25 12.19 8.28 -31.15
C MET A 25 12.42 9.64 -30.48
N ASP A 26 13.68 10.10 -30.38
CA ASP A 26 14.01 11.44 -29.90
C ASP A 26 13.38 12.53 -30.78
N GLN A 27 13.47 12.39 -32.11
CA GLN A 27 12.87 13.34 -33.06
C GLN A 27 11.34 13.40 -32.95
N LEU A 28 10.70 12.30 -32.54
CA LEU A 28 9.26 12.19 -32.34
C LEU A 28 8.81 12.56 -30.93
N GLY A 29 9.73 12.86 -30.01
CA GLY A 29 9.42 13.14 -28.60
C GLY A 29 8.83 11.93 -27.85
N MET A 30 9.20 10.72 -28.26
CA MET A 30 8.69 9.48 -27.65
C MET A 30 9.55 9.06 -26.46
N THR A 31 8.93 8.61 -25.37
CA THR A 31 9.65 8.04 -24.23
C THR A 31 10.06 6.59 -24.50
N TYR A 32 11.35 6.30 -24.34
CA TYR A 32 11.91 4.95 -24.49
C TYR A 32 13.14 4.75 -23.61
N ARG A 33 13.50 3.48 -23.36
CA ARG A 33 14.75 3.09 -22.70
C ARG A 33 15.62 2.26 -23.64
N ARG A 34 16.95 2.42 -23.54
CA ARG A 34 17.93 1.58 -24.23
C ARG A 34 18.53 0.58 -23.26
N VAL A 35 18.60 -0.69 -23.65
CA VAL A 35 19.34 -1.73 -22.93
C VAL A 35 20.15 -2.53 -23.95
N TRP A 36 21.35 -2.94 -23.58
CA TRP A 36 22.21 -3.72 -24.45
C TRP A 36 23.00 -4.73 -23.61
N GLY A 37 23.44 -5.81 -24.25
CA GLY A 37 24.15 -6.91 -23.60
C GLY A 37 23.73 -8.26 -24.16
N ASP A 38 24.08 -9.34 -23.47
CA ASP A 38 23.54 -10.67 -23.76
C ASP A 38 22.29 -10.89 -22.91
N ILE A 39 21.15 -11.23 -23.51
CA ILE A 39 19.92 -11.47 -22.74
C ILE A 39 20.03 -12.69 -21.80
N GLN A 40 20.99 -13.59 -22.05
CA GLN A 40 21.31 -14.71 -21.17
C GLN A 40 22.14 -14.29 -19.94
N ASP A 41 22.75 -13.10 -19.97
CA ASP A 41 23.39 -12.53 -18.77
C ASP A 41 22.32 -12.04 -17.79
N PRO A 42 22.30 -12.54 -16.54
CA PRO A 42 21.29 -12.17 -15.56
C PRO A 42 21.23 -10.66 -15.27
N GLN A 43 22.34 -9.93 -15.35
CA GLN A 43 22.32 -8.47 -15.11
C GLN A 43 21.64 -7.72 -16.25
N THR A 44 21.88 -8.15 -17.49
CA THR A 44 21.22 -7.61 -18.67
C THR A 44 19.71 -7.93 -18.64
N LEU A 45 19.35 -9.18 -18.36
CA LEU A 45 17.94 -9.56 -18.19
C LEU A 45 17.27 -8.76 -17.08
N LYS A 46 17.93 -8.54 -15.95
CA LYS A 46 17.42 -7.71 -14.85
C LYS A 46 17.05 -6.30 -15.36
N LYS A 47 17.96 -5.61 -16.07
CA LYS A 47 17.70 -4.26 -16.62
C LYS A 47 16.53 -4.22 -17.60
N VAL A 48 16.37 -5.26 -18.40
CA VAL A 48 15.21 -5.41 -19.31
C VAL A 48 13.92 -5.56 -18.49
N MET A 49 13.93 -6.47 -17.52
CA MET A 49 12.75 -6.76 -16.69
C MET A 49 12.35 -5.57 -15.80
N GLU A 50 13.32 -4.78 -15.30
CA GLU A 50 13.04 -3.55 -14.54
C GLU A 50 12.12 -2.60 -15.32
N TYR A 51 12.39 -2.40 -16.61
CA TYR A 51 11.57 -1.54 -17.46
C TYR A 51 10.24 -2.20 -17.88
N ILE A 52 10.27 -3.51 -18.18
CA ILE A 52 9.06 -4.26 -18.55
C ILE A 52 8.04 -4.25 -17.41
N ARG A 53 8.47 -4.47 -16.16
CA ARG A 53 7.59 -4.45 -14.99
C ARG A 53 6.99 -3.07 -14.75
N ALA A 54 7.80 -2.03 -14.85
CA ALA A 54 7.32 -0.65 -14.74
C ALA A 54 6.29 -0.29 -15.83
N ALA A 55 6.57 -0.67 -17.08
CA ALA A 55 5.65 -0.47 -18.20
C ALA A 55 4.37 -1.30 -18.04
N GLY A 56 4.49 -2.54 -17.56
CA GLY A 56 3.38 -3.44 -17.27
C GLY A 56 2.48 -2.86 -16.19
N ALA A 57 3.04 -2.36 -15.10
CA ALA A 57 2.26 -1.75 -14.02
C ALA A 57 1.42 -0.57 -14.49
N LEU A 58 2.00 0.31 -15.32
CA LEU A 58 1.27 1.43 -15.93
C LEU A 58 0.21 1.00 -16.94
N ALA A 59 0.40 -0.16 -17.58
CA ALA A 59 -0.60 -0.73 -18.47
C ALA A 59 -1.76 -1.39 -17.68
N HIS A 60 -1.47 -1.98 -16.52
CA HIS A 60 -2.47 -2.57 -15.64
C HIS A 60 -3.39 -1.51 -15.03
N VAL A 61 -2.83 -0.45 -14.42
CA VAL A 61 -3.67 0.61 -13.80
C VAL A 61 -4.52 1.38 -14.79
N ARG A 62 -4.18 1.34 -16.09
CA ARG A 62 -4.97 2.01 -17.12
C ARG A 62 -6.28 1.26 -17.34
N GLY A 63 -7.38 1.92 -17.01
CA GLY A 63 -8.73 1.36 -17.09
C GLY A 63 -9.26 0.86 -15.75
N GLU A 64 -8.44 0.88 -14.69
CA GLU A 64 -8.89 0.58 -13.34
C GLU A 64 -9.75 1.71 -12.75
N THR A 65 -10.63 1.35 -11.83
CA THR A 65 -11.53 2.26 -11.13
C THR A 65 -11.24 2.26 -9.63
N TYR A 66 -10.91 3.44 -9.10
CA TYR A 66 -10.77 3.67 -7.66
C TYR A 66 -12.12 3.95 -7.01
N GLY A 67 -12.48 3.17 -6.00
CA GLY A 67 -13.63 3.39 -5.14
C GLY A 67 -13.31 4.35 -3.99
N LEU A 68 -13.73 5.61 -4.12
CA LEU A 68 -13.60 6.60 -3.05
C LEU A 68 -14.83 6.52 -2.13
N PHE A 69 -14.70 5.84 -0.99
CA PHE A 69 -15.74 5.77 0.03
C PHE A 69 -15.65 6.97 0.98
N GLY A 70 -16.58 7.92 0.80
CA GLY A 70 -16.61 9.18 1.51
C GLY A 70 -15.93 10.30 0.73
N GLY A 71 -14.99 10.99 1.36
CA GLY A 71 -14.33 12.14 0.76
C GLY A 71 -13.09 12.54 1.54
N ARG A 72 -12.72 13.83 1.48
CA ARG A 72 -11.49 14.32 2.12
C ARG A 72 -11.51 14.09 3.65
N PRO A 73 -10.55 13.35 4.22
CA PRO A 73 -10.41 13.21 5.66
C PRO A 73 -9.57 14.31 6.27
N LEU A 74 -9.90 14.68 7.52
CA LEU A 74 -9.09 15.52 8.42
C LEU A 74 -8.49 16.81 7.81
N GLY A 75 -9.05 17.29 6.70
CA GLY A 75 -8.48 18.41 5.97
C GLY A 75 -7.24 18.09 5.13
N MET A 76 -6.82 16.83 4.98
CA MET A 76 -5.61 16.42 4.26
C MET A 76 -5.74 16.62 2.76
N TYR A 77 -5.07 17.66 2.24
CA TYR A 77 -5.04 17.93 0.79
C TYR A 77 -4.20 16.92 0.01
N THR A 78 -3.25 16.26 0.68
CA THR A 78 -2.43 15.19 0.11
C THR A 78 -3.21 13.91 -0.16
N ALA A 79 -4.36 13.72 0.51
CA ALA A 79 -5.24 12.57 0.35
C ALA A 79 -6.23 12.68 -0.83
N VAL A 80 -6.36 13.85 -1.47
CA VAL A 80 -7.33 14.05 -2.55
C VAL A 80 -6.65 14.47 -3.84
N ALA A 81 -6.85 13.68 -4.89
CA ALA A 81 -6.28 13.93 -6.21
C ALA A 81 -7.24 14.63 -7.17
N ASN A 82 -6.65 15.25 -8.20
CA ASN A 82 -7.41 15.82 -9.31
C ASN A 82 -7.81 14.67 -10.26
N GLN A 83 -9.11 14.44 -10.44
CA GLN A 83 -9.62 13.30 -11.20
C GLN A 83 -9.24 13.36 -12.69
N ASP A 84 -9.26 14.55 -13.29
CA ASP A 84 -8.79 14.77 -14.67
C ASP A 84 -7.31 14.47 -14.83
N GLN A 85 -6.50 14.76 -13.80
CA GLN A 85 -5.08 14.42 -13.78
C GLN A 85 -4.86 12.91 -13.66
N TRP A 86 -5.65 12.22 -12.83
CA TRP A 86 -5.61 10.76 -12.73
C TRP A 86 -5.96 10.07 -14.03
N LEU A 87 -7.08 10.47 -14.63
CA LEU A 87 -7.54 9.92 -15.90
C LEU A 87 -6.54 10.19 -17.03
N SER A 88 -6.00 11.41 -17.13
CA SER A 88 -5.09 11.77 -18.22
C SER A 88 -3.70 11.14 -18.09
N MET A 89 -3.16 11.03 -16.87
CA MET A 89 -1.81 10.52 -16.64
C MET A 89 -1.76 9.00 -16.47
N PHE A 90 -2.66 8.44 -15.67
CA PHE A 90 -2.64 7.03 -15.29
C PHE A 90 -3.73 6.22 -16.01
N GLY A 91 -4.79 6.89 -16.47
CA GLY A 91 -5.94 6.20 -17.07
C GLY A 91 -6.87 5.57 -16.04
N VAL A 92 -6.82 6.06 -14.79
CA VAL A 92 -7.63 5.58 -13.66
C VAL A 92 -8.87 6.45 -13.53
N ASP A 93 -10.05 5.82 -13.40
CA ASP A 93 -11.30 6.51 -13.05
C ASP A 93 -11.53 6.55 -11.54
N VAL A 94 -12.36 7.48 -11.07
CA VAL A 94 -12.68 7.64 -9.64
C VAL A 94 -14.18 7.58 -9.43
N ALA A 95 -14.65 6.48 -8.85
CA ALA A 95 -16.03 6.30 -8.43
C ALA A 95 -16.24 6.88 -7.02
N HIS A 96 -17.06 7.92 -6.89
CA HIS A 96 -17.46 8.46 -5.59
C HIS A 96 -18.59 7.63 -5.00
N ILE A 97 -18.41 7.17 -3.77
CA ILE A 97 -19.33 6.27 -3.09
C ILE A 97 -19.58 6.76 -1.67
N GLU A 98 -20.84 6.80 -1.26
CA GLU A 98 -21.20 7.19 0.10
C GLU A 98 -20.78 6.10 1.10
N GLN A 99 -20.14 6.47 2.22
CA GLN A 99 -19.81 5.49 3.27
C GLN A 99 -21.07 4.83 3.86
N TYR A 100 -22.23 5.49 3.74
CA TYR A 100 -23.50 4.91 4.15
C TYR A 100 -23.91 3.66 3.34
N ASP A 101 -23.39 3.51 2.11
CA ASP A 101 -23.60 2.28 1.34
C ASP A 101 -22.93 1.07 2.01
N ILE A 102 -21.82 1.26 2.72
CA ILE A 102 -21.18 0.20 3.53
C ILE A 102 -22.11 -0.18 4.68
N VAL A 103 -22.68 0.80 5.39
CA VAL A 103 -23.61 0.55 6.50
C VAL A 103 -24.80 -0.27 6.02
N ARG A 104 -25.49 0.17 4.96
CA ARG A 104 -26.64 -0.54 4.41
C ARG A 104 -26.30 -1.94 3.90
N SER A 105 -25.20 -2.08 3.17
CA SER A 105 -24.80 -3.39 2.62
C SER A 105 -24.35 -4.35 3.71
N SER A 106 -23.79 -3.85 4.83
CA SER A 106 -23.38 -4.67 5.98
C SER A 106 -24.55 -5.40 6.66
N GLU A 107 -25.76 -4.81 6.60
CA GLU A 107 -27.00 -5.39 7.14
C GLU A 107 -27.50 -6.57 6.29
N LEU A 108 -27.06 -6.66 5.03
CA LEU A 108 -27.45 -7.71 4.09
C LEU A 108 -26.50 -8.92 4.11
N VAL A 109 -25.39 -8.84 4.85
CA VAL A 109 -24.41 -9.92 4.96
C VAL A 109 -25.00 -11.06 5.79
N ASP A 110 -24.87 -12.28 5.29
CA ASP A 110 -25.36 -13.48 5.97
C ASP A 110 -24.69 -13.69 7.34
N ASP A 111 -25.50 -14.00 8.37
CA ASP A 111 -25.02 -14.19 9.74
C ASP A 111 -24.04 -15.36 9.86
N GLU A 112 -24.27 -16.48 9.17
CA GLU A 112 -23.40 -17.66 9.22
C GLU A 112 -22.00 -17.33 8.68
N ARG A 113 -21.92 -16.51 7.64
CA ARG A 113 -20.65 -16.02 7.07
C ARG A 113 -19.87 -15.19 8.08
N VAL A 114 -20.56 -14.33 8.83
CA VAL A 114 -19.97 -13.48 9.87
C VAL A 114 -19.50 -14.29 11.07
N GLU A 115 -20.30 -15.25 11.54
CA GLU A 115 -19.91 -16.15 12.63
C GLU A 115 -18.71 -17.02 12.25
N SER A 116 -18.65 -17.50 11.00
CA SER A 116 -17.50 -18.25 10.48
C SER A 116 -16.24 -17.39 10.48
N GLY A 117 -16.33 -16.14 10.01
CA GLY A 117 -15.21 -15.19 10.05
C GLY A 117 -14.73 -14.90 11.47
N LEU A 118 -15.66 -14.67 12.41
CA LEU A 118 -15.31 -14.43 13.81
C LEU A 118 -14.59 -15.65 14.42
N LYS A 119 -15.17 -16.84 14.24
CA LYS A 119 -14.59 -18.09 14.74
C LYS A 119 -13.21 -18.33 14.12
N TRP A 120 -13.02 -18.00 12.85
CA TRP A 120 -11.72 -18.11 12.21
C TRP A 120 -10.70 -17.16 12.88
N LEU A 121 -11.05 -15.89 13.08
CA LEU A 121 -10.18 -14.93 13.77
C LEU A 121 -9.82 -15.42 15.18
N GLU A 122 -10.80 -15.84 15.98
CA GLU A 122 -10.60 -16.38 17.33
C GLU A 122 -9.64 -17.58 17.38
N ASN A 123 -9.57 -18.37 16.31
CA ASN A 123 -8.69 -19.55 16.23
C ASN A 123 -7.29 -19.23 15.70
N HIS A 124 -7.09 -18.13 14.96
CA HIS A 124 -5.84 -17.86 14.26
C HIS A 124 -5.04 -16.70 14.86
N VAL A 125 -5.71 -15.72 15.45
CA VAL A 125 -5.04 -14.52 15.97
C VAL A 125 -4.48 -14.77 17.36
N LYS A 126 -3.43 -14.02 17.74
CA LYS A 126 -2.80 -14.13 19.06
C LYS A 126 -3.79 -13.84 20.20
N ALA A 127 -4.56 -12.77 20.05
CA ALA A 127 -5.55 -12.36 21.06
C ALA A 127 -6.58 -11.39 20.46
N ILE A 128 -7.79 -11.39 21.05
CA ILE A 128 -8.79 -10.35 20.84
C ILE A 128 -9.08 -9.74 22.21
N LEU A 129 -8.72 -8.47 22.40
CA LEU A 129 -8.74 -7.80 23.69
C LEU A 129 -10.07 -7.08 23.91
N TYR A 130 -11.17 -7.81 24.06
CA TYR A 130 -12.47 -7.20 24.33
C TYR A 130 -12.48 -6.40 25.63
N ASP A 131 -12.91 -5.13 25.58
CA ASP A 131 -13.05 -4.24 26.73
C ASP A 131 -14.52 -3.99 27.14
N GLY A 132 -15.47 -4.51 26.34
CA GLY A 132 -16.90 -4.31 26.56
C GLY A 132 -17.38 -2.90 26.22
N LYS A 133 -16.52 -2.06 25.62
CA LYS A 133 -16.83 -0.66 25.28
C LYS A 133 -16.36 -0.31 23.86
N ALA A 134 -15.06 -0.13 23.64
CA ALA A 134 -14.52 0.20 22.33
C ALA A 134 -14.51 -1.02 21.40
N LEU A 135 -14.16 -2.21 21.91
CA LEU A 135 -14.16 -3.48 21.20
C LEU A 135 -15.05 -4.51 21.93
N THR A 136 -16.11 -4.92 21.25
CA THR A 136 -17.02 -6.00 21.69
C THR A 136 -17.15 -7.04 20.57
N PRO A 137 -17.60 -8.27 20.87
CA PRO A 137 -17.87 -9.27 19.82
C PRO A 137 -18.79 -8.75 18.71
N GLU A 138 -19.80 -7.96 19.07
CA GLU A 138 -20.77 -7.35 18.15
C GLU A 138 -20.13 -6.29 17.25
N LYS A 139 -19.20 -5.50 17.79
CA LYS A 139 -18.43 -4.54 16.98
C LYS A 139 -17.47 -5.25 16.04
N LEU A 140 -16.80 -6.31 16.48
CA LEU A 140 -15.94 -7.10 15.61
C LEU A 140 -16.75 -7.79 14.50
N LYS A 141 -17.92 -8.37 14.81
CA LYS A 141 -18.87 -8.88 13.82
C LYS A 141 -19.30 -7.80 12.82
N LYS A 142 -19.52 -6.57 13.29
CA LYS A 142 -19.85 -5.44 12.43
C LYS A 142 -18.69 -5.05 11.51
N GLN A 143 -17.44 -5.11 11.96
CA GLN A 143 -16.27 -4.93 11.10
C GLN A 143 -16.17 -6.05 10.05
N ILE A 144 -16.41 -7.31 10.42
CA ILE A 144 -16.46 -8.46 9.48
C ILE A 144 -17.56 -8.25 8.42
N ARG A 145 -18.73 -7.75 8.82
CA ARG A 145 -19.80 -7.37 7.87
C ARG A 145 -19.36 -6.27 6.92
N SER A 146 -18.63 -5.27 7.43
CA SER A 146 -18.12 -4.16 6.63
C SER A 146 -17.15 -4.64 5.56
N TYR A 147 -16.25 -5.57 5.90
CA TYR A 147 -15.37 -6.23 4.94
C TYR A 147 -16.15 -6.89 3.79
N HIS A 148 -17.14 -7.73 4.11
CA HIS A 148 -17.96 -8.40 3.09
C HIS A 148 -18.80 -7.42 2.27
N ALA A 149 -19.36 -6.39 2.91
CA ALA A 149 -20.11 -5.34 2.25
C ALA A 149 -19.26 -4.62 1.22
N VAL A 150 -18.02 -4.25 1.56
CA VAL A 150 -17.08 -3.62 0.62
C VAL A 150 -16.75 -4.56 -0.53
N ARG A 151 -16.43 -5.83 -0.26
CA ARG A 151 -16.12 -6.78 -1.35
C ARG A 151 -17.28 -6.94 -2.33
N GLN A 152 -18.50 -6.98 -1.83
CA GLN A 152 -19.69 -7.01 -2.68
C GLN A 152 -19.84 -5.70 -3.48
N LEU A 153 -19.72 -4.55 -2.83
CA LEU A 153 -19.81 -3.23 -3.48
C LEU A 153 -18.73 -3.04 -4.55
N ALA A 154 -17.51 -3.51 -4.29
CA ALA A 154 -16.40 -3.48 -5.25
C ALA A 154 -16.71 -4.36 -6.47
N SER A 155 -17.19 -5.59 -6.26
CA SER A 155 -17.61 -6.47 -7.34
C SER A 155 -18.76 -5.89 -8.17
N ASP A 156 -19.79 -5.36 -7.51
CA ASP A 156 -21.00 -4.87 -8.17
C ASP A 156 -20.74 -3.60 -9.01
N ARG A 157 -19.75 -2.80 -8.60
CA ARG A 157 -19.40 -1.53 -9.23
C ARG A 157 -18.15 -1.61 -10.10
N GLY A 158 -17.48 -2.76 -10.15
CA GLY A 158 -16.22 -2.93 -10.89
C GLY A 158 -15.10 -2.05 -10.35
N LEU A 159 -14.91 -2.04 -9.03
CA LEU A 159 -13.82 -1.31 -8.37
C LEU A 159 -12.59 -2.22 -8.25
N ASP A 160 -11.43 -1.72 -8.62
CA ASP A 160 -10.16 -2.48 -8.60
C ASP A 160 -9.36 -2.22 -7.31
N PHE A 161 -9.50 -1.02 -6.75
CA PHE A 161 -8.94 -0.63 -5.46
C PHE A 161 -9.80 0.45 -4.81
N VAL A 162 -9.68 0.61 -3.49
CA VAL A 162 -10.61 1.40 -2.68
C VAL A 162 -9.91 2.24 -1.62
N GLY A 163 -10.61 3.22 -1.07
CA GLY A 163 -10.17 3.91 0.14
C GLY A 163 -11.33 4.42 0.96
N PHE A 164 -11.15 4.46 2.27
CA PHE A 164 -12.18 4.84 3.23
C PHE A 164 -11.75 6.08 3.98
N LYS A 165 -12.63 7.07 4.08
CA LYS A 165 -12.32 8.35 4.74
C LYS A 165 -11.85 8.20 6.20
N ALA A 166 -12.11 7.09 6.87
CA ALA A 166 -11.81 6.90 8.29
C ALA A 166 -12.51 7.97 9.15
N HIS A 167 -11.81 9.03 9.58
CA HIS A 167 -12.32 10.02 10.53
C HIS A 167 -13.64 10.72 10.12
N GLY A 168 -14.58 10.72 11.07
CA GLY A 168 -15.96 11.14 10.87
C GLY A 168 -16.81 10.03 10.24
N ASP A 169 -18.12 10.23 10.20
CA ASP A 169 -19.08 9.26 9.63
C ASP A 169 -19.01 7.87 10.31
N LEU A 170 -18.27 6.90 9.75
CA LEU A 170 -18.19 5.52 10.24
C LEU A 170 -17.49 5.44 11.60
N THR A 171 -16.39 6.17 11.78
CA THR A 171 -15.63 6.17 13.05
C THR A 171 -16.34 6.91 14.17
N ASP A 172 -17.37 7.68 13.86
CA ASP A 172 -18.18 8.41 14.84
C ASP A 172 -19.41 7.61 15.29
N TYR A 173 -20.04 6.89 14.35
CA TYR A 173 -21.38 6.34 14.56
C TYR A 173 -21.55 4.85 14.22
N PHE A 174 -20.53 4.17 13.67
CA PHE A 174 -20.65 2.80 13.18
C PHE A 174 -19.61 1.84 13.78
N VAL A 175 -18.43 1.74 13.16
CA VAL A 175 -17.18 1.07 13.58
C VAL A 175 -16.04 1.58 12.68
N THR A 176 -14.79 1.42 13.10
CA THR A 176 -13.63 1.64 12.22
C THR A 176 -13.55 0.61 11.09
N MET A 177 -12.84 0.99 10.01
CA MET A 177 -12.60 0.12 8.86
C MET A 177 -11.31 -0.68 8.96
N ASP A 178 -10.61 -0.64 10.10
CA ASP A 178 -9.27 -1.21 10.30
C ASP A 178 -9.15 -2.68 9.91
N LEU A 179 -10.13 -3.50 10.31
CA LEU A 179 -10.23 -4.91 9.91
C LEU A 179 -10.36 -5.05 8.40
N ALA A 180 -11.27 -4.27 7.80
CA ALA A 180 -11.51 -4.36 6.37
C ALA A 180 -10.28 -3.91 5.58
N GLU A 181 -9.64 -2.82 5.97
CA GLU A 181 -8.40 -2.33 5.36
C GLU A 181 -7.24 -3.34 5.49
N ALA A 182 -7.08 -4.01 6.65
CA ALA A 182 -6.07 -5.06 6.81
C ALA A 182 -6.31 -6.21 5.83
N PHE A 183 -7.50 -6.80 5.88
CA PHE A 183 -7.80 -8.04 5.14
C PHE A 183 -8.07 -7.82 3.65
N LEU A 184 -8.39 -6.60 3.22
CA LEU A 184 -8.44 -6.29 1.78
C LEU A 184 -7.03 -6.23 1.19
N ASN A 185 -6.07 -5.62 1.91
CA ASN A 185 -4.68 -5.57 1.48
C ASN A 185 -3.94 -6.92 1.68
N ASP A 186 -4.46 -7.82 2.52
CA ASP A 186 -3.88 -9.15 2.70
C ASP A 186 -4.10 -10.06 1.48
N PRO A 187 -3.27 -11.10 1.32
CA PRO A 187 -3.46 -12.12 0.28
C PRO A 187 -4.37 -13.27 0.74
N TYR A 188 -5.06 -13.11 1.87
CA TYR A 188 -5.93 -14.12 2.47
C TYR A 188 -6.93 -13.48 3.42
N ASP A 189 -8.01 -14.21 3.67
CA ASP A 189 -8.99 -13.93 4.70
C ASP A 189 -9.53 -15.25 5.30
N TRP A 190 -10.62 -15.17 6.05
CA TRP A 190 -11.32 -16.34 6.60
C TRP A 190 -12.05 -17.19 5.54
N GLU A 191 -12.08 -16.77 4.28
CA GLU A 191 -12.63 -17.51 3.13
C GLU A 191 -11.53 -18.14 2.25
N GLY A 192 -10.27 -17.85 2.53
CA GLY A 192 -9.10 -18.46 1.90
C GLY A 192 -8.18 -17.46 1.23
N PRO A 193 -7.25 -17.93 0.37
CA PRO A 193 -6.35 -17.05 -0.35
C PRO A 193 -7.11 -16.23 -1.41
N HIS A 194 -6.73 -14.97 -1.57
CA HIS A 194 -7.23 -14.08 -2.61
C HIS A 194 -6.13 -13.11 -3.07
N GLU A 195 -6.36 -12.44 -4.19
CA GLU A 195 -5.49 -11.33 -4.61
C GLU A 195 -5.72 -10.12 -3.70
N PRO A 196 -4.66 -9.43 -3.22
CA PRO A 196 -4.79 -8.19 -2.50
C PRO A 196 -5.55 -7.11 -3.29
N MET A 197 -6.63 -6.58 -2.70
CA MET A 197 -7.29 -5.37 -3.17
C MET A 197 -6.75 -4.20 -2.37
N VAL A 198 -6.10 -3.25 -3.03
CA VAL A 198 -5.55 -2.08 -2.32
C VAL A 198 -6.68 -1.34 -1.63
N ALA A 199 -6.52 -1.14 -0.32
CA ALA A 199 -7.43 -0.40 0.52
C ALA A 199 -6.65 0.67 1.28
N SER A 200 -6.81 1.94 0.89
CA SER A 200 -6.12 3.07 1.53
C SER A 200 -6.90 3.62 2.71
N THR A 201 -6.28 3.62 3.89
CA THR A 201 -6.77 4.37 5.06
C THR A 201 -6.88 5.85 4.72
N GLU A 202 -7.86 6.51 5.33
CA GLU A 202 -8.13 7.94 5.15
C GLU A 202 -8.30 8.35 3.69
N ALA A 203 -8.91 7.50 2.87
CA ALA A 203 -9.25 7.78 1.48
C ALA A 203 -8.09 8.43 0.70
N ASP A 204 -6.85 8.09 1.06
CA ASP A 204 -5.67 8.76 0.55
C ASP A 204 -5.42 8.33 -0.88
N MET A 205 -5.98 9.08 -1.82
CA MET A 205 -5.96 8.78 -3.25
C MET A 205 -4.52 8.58 -3.75
N ASP A 206 -3.63 9.56 -3.55
CA ASP A 206 -2.25 9.47 -4.03
C ASP A 206 -1.49 8.32 -3.32
N GLY A 207 -1.89 7.98 -2.09
CA GLY A 207 -1.43 6.80 -1.39
C GLY A 207 -1.91 5.48 -2.01
N ALA A 208 -3.21 5.37 -2.27
CA ALA A 208 -3.85 4.22 -2.90
C ALA A 208 -3.23 3.93 -4.28
N LEU A 209 -3.06 4.96 -5.11
CA LEU A 209 -2.43 4.80 -6.41
C LEU A 209 -0.94 4.41 -6.29
N THR A 210 -0.24 4.89 -5.26
CA THR A 210 1.12 4.43 -4.97
C THR A 210 1.14 2.94 -4.65
N MET A 211 0.26 2.49 -3.75
CA MET A 211 0.13 1.08 -3.38
C MET A 211 -0.24 0.20 -4.59
N GLU A 212 -1.18 0.66 -5.42
CA GLU A 212 -1.64 -0.09 -6.59
C GLU A 212 -0.51 -0.25 -7.62
N LEU A 213 0.27 0.81 -7.87
CA LEU A 213 1.46 0.72 -8.72
C LEU A 213 2.54 -0.21 -8.12
N LEU A 214 2.75 -0.18 -6.80
CA LEU A 214 3.67 -1.09 -6.12
C LEU A 214 3.24 -2.55 -6.25
N LYS A 215 1.94 -2.83 -6.05
CA LYS A 215 1.33 -4.15 -6.27
C LYS A 215 1.62 -4.65 -7.67
N HIS A 216 1.31 -3.86 -8.70
CA HIS A 216 1.51 -4.28 -10.10
C HIS A 216 2.99 -4.42 -10.50
N VAL A 217 3.86 -3.48 -10.09
CA VAL A 217 5.30 -3.56 -10.37
C VAL A 217 5.91 -4.84 -9.80
N SER A 218 5.41 -5.27 -8.65
CA SER A 218 5.93 -6.43 -7.90
C SER A 218 5.23 -7.74 -8.23
N SER A 219 4.38 -7.77 -9.25
CA SER A 219 3.59 -8.95 -9.65
C SER A 219 2.61 -9.42 -8.57
N GLY A 220 1.92 -8.48 -7.93
CA GLY A 220 0.80 -8.76 -7.02
C GLY A 220 1.16 -8.82 -5.54
N GLN A 221 2.29 -8.26 -5.09
CA GLN A 221 2.61 -8.27 -3.66
C GLN A 221 1.64 -7.39 -2.86
N THR A 222 1.35 -7.84 -1.64
CA THR A 222 0.72 -7.01 -0.60
C THR A 222 1.51 -5.73 -0.37
N SER A 223 0.80 -4.61 -0.40
CA SER A 223 1.36 -3.28 -0.17
C SER A 223 1.06 -2.80 1.25
N LEU A 224 2.06 -2.23 1.91
CA LEU A 224 1.94 -1.57 3.20
C LEU A 224 1.35 -0.18 3.01
N PHE A 225 0.45 0.21 3.91
CA PHE A 225 0.09 1.60 4.19
C PHE A 225 0.61 1.95 5.59
N ALA A 226 1.31 3.07 5.77
CA ALA A 226 1.73 3.50 7.11
C ALA A 226 1.91 5.01 7.26
N ASP A 227 1.72 5.51 8.49
CA ASP A 227 2.16 6.86 8.84
C ASP A 227 3.65 6.85 9.18
N ILE A 228 4.34 7.92 8.80
CA ILE A 228 5.65 8.28 9.34
C ILE A 228 5.42 8.91 10.71
N ARG A 229 5.32 8.07 11.75
CA ARG A 229 4.85 8.49 13.07
C ARG A 229 5.92 9.15 13.92
N HIS A 230 7.10 8.53 14.01
CA HIS A 230 8.16 9.00 14.89
C HIS A 230 9.55 8.59 14.38
N PHE A 231 10.57 9.36 14.76
CA PHE A 231 11.98 8.99 14.59
C PHE A 231 12.66 9.00 15.96
N ASP A 232 13.16 7.83 16.34
CA ASP A 232 13.90 7.60 17.56
C ASP A 232 15.40 7.73 17.25
N ALA A 233 15.98 8.84 17.72
CA ALA A 233 17.37 9.20 17.46
C ALA A 233 18.37 8.31 18.22
N ASP A 234 17.98 7.73 19.36
CA ASP A 234 18.87 6.94 20.19
C ASP A 234 19.24 5.62 19.51
N ASP A 235 18.25 4.98 18.87
CA ASP A 235 18.43 3.72 18.13
C ASP A 235 18.53 3.89 16.60
N ASN A 236 18.42 5.14 16.13
CA ASN A 236 18.35 5.51 14.72
C ASN A 236 17.29 4.69 13.97
N VAL A 237 16.04 4.75 14.44
CA VAL A 237 14.95 3.93 13.91
C VAL A 237 13.66 4.74 13.75
N TRP A 238 12.98 4.51 12.64
CA TRP A 238 11.68 5.09 12.30
C TRP A 238 10.55 4.21 12.77
N TYR A 239 9.47 4.82 13.22
CA TYR A 239 8.26 4.16 13.64
C TYR A 239 7.25 4.41 12.54
N PHE A 240 6.98 3.39 11.74
CA PHE A 240 5.91 3.41 10.76
C PHE A 240 4.69 2.73 11.36
N ALA A 241 3.67 3.52 11.69
CA ALA A 241 2.48 3.04 12.39
C ALA A 241 1.26 3.69 11.79
N ASN A 242 0.44 2.90 11.10
CA ASN A 242 -0.83 3.42 10.57
C ASN A 242 -1.85 3.53 11.70
N SER A 243 -2.85 4.38 11.52
CA SER A 243 -3.87 4.71 12.50
C SER A 243 -4.94 3.61 12.68
N GLY A 244 -4.50 2.39 13.01
CA GLY A 244 -5.36 1.25 13.33
C GLY A 244 -4.99 -0.04 12.61
N THR A 245 -4.33 0.01 11.45
CA THR A 245 -4.22 -1.19 10.60
C THR A 245 -3.02 -1.24 9.66
N HIS A 246 -2.43 -2.42 9.52
CA HIS A 246 -1.55 -2.83 8.43
C HIS A 246 -2.09 -4.16 7.90
N ALA A 247 -1.79 -4.49 6.64
CA ALA A 247 -2.01 -5.84 6.13
C ALA A 247 -1.26 -6.85 7.03
N THR A 248 -1.97 -7.86 7.56
CA THR A 248 -1.41 -8.80 8.54
C THR A 248 -0.26 -9.62 7.98
N PHE A 249 -0.17 -9.77 6.66
CA PHE A 249 0.98 -10.29 5.92
C PHE A 249 2.30 -9.76 6.46
N PHE A 250 2.42 -8.47 6.83
CA PHE A 250 3.70 -7.92 7.28
C PHE A 250 4.16 -8.42 8.66
N ALA A 251 3.34 -9.12 9.43
CA ALA A 251 3.72 -9.66 10.74
C ALA A 251 4.85 -10.71 10.64
N SER A 252 4.82 -11.55 9.60
CA SER A 252 5.91 -12.51 9.31
C SER A 252 6.31 -12.54 7.82
N ARG A 253 5.59 -11.82 6.95
CA ARG A 253 5.76 -11.79 5.48
C ARG A 253 5.54 -13.15 4.83
N SER A 254 4.63 -13.94 5.41
CA SER A 254 4.31 -15.29 4.95
C SER A 254 3.03 -15.31 4.13
N MET A 255 2.97 -16.16 3.11
CA MET A 255 1.70 -16.46 2.43
C MET A 255 0.82 -17.40 3.26
N GLU A 256 1.38 -18.02 4.32
CA GLU A 256 0.62 -18.86 5.24
C GLU A 256 0.01 -18.01 6.36
N PRO A 257 -1.33 -17.84 6.41
CA PRO A 257 -1.98 -16.94 7.37
C PRO A 257 -1.64 -17.26 8.83
N ALA A 258 -1.51 -18.55 9.17
CA ALA A 258 -1.19 -18.99 10.52
C ALA A 258 0.17 -18.48 11.03
N GLU A 259 1.14 -18.21 10.16
CA GLU A 259 2.44 -17.68 10.56
C GLU A 259 2.41 -16.19 10.90
N ASN A 260 1.49 -15.46 10.27
CA ASN A 260 1.29 -14.03 10.50
C ASN A 260 0.36 -13.81 11.69
N LEU A 261 -0.84 -14.41 11.64
CA LEU A 261 -1.92 -14.12 12.58
C LEU A 261 -1.61 -14.52 14.02
N LYS A 262 -0.77 -15.54 14.23
CA LYS A 262 -0.27 -15.90 15.58
C LYS A 262 0.49 -14.77 16.29
N LYS A 263 0.88 -13.71 15.56
CA LYS A 263 1.50 -12.48 16.10
C LYS A 263 0.53 -11.29 16.17
N VAL A 264 -0.63 -11.38 15.52
CA VAL A 264 -1.62 -10.29 15.41
C VAL A 264 -2.58 -10.34 16.58
N SER A 265 -2.83 -9.18 17.20
CA SER A 265 -3.85 -9.03 18.22
C SER A 265 -4.83 -7.95 17.83
N PHE A 266 -6.10 -8.10 18.22
CA PHE A 266 -7.09 -7.04 18.08
C PHE A 266 -7.17 -6.23 19.36
N TYR A 267 -6.81 -4.95 19.30
CA TYR A 267 -6.91 -4.02 20.42
C TYR A 267 -8.19 -3.19 20.32
N PRO A 268 -8.79 -2.77 21.46
CA PRO A 268 -9.83 -1.75 21.40
C PRO A 268 -9.26 -0.45 20.85
N GLU A 269 -9.97 0.13 19.90
CA GLU A 269 -9.51 1.37 19.30
C GLU A 269 -9.42 2.54 20.29
N ILE A 270 -8.51 3.48 20.01
CA ILE A 270 -8.24 4.62 20.89
C ILE A 270 -9.42 5.62 20.93
N PRO A 271 -9.50 6.50 21.96
CA PRO A 271 -10.64 7.42 22.14
C PRO A 271 -10.95 8.37 20.98
N ASP A 272 -9.99 8.59 20.07
CA ASP A 272 -10.18 9.40 18.86
C ASP A 272 -11.14 8.76 17.84
N TYR A 273 -11.46 7.48 18.01
CA TYR A 273 -12.44 6.73 17.21
C TYR A 273 -13.63 6.30 18.09
N PRO A 274 -14.59 7.19 18.37
CA PRO A 274 -15.61 6.94 19.39
C PRO A 274 -16.58 5.79 19.04
N ALA A 275 -16.77 5.47 17.75
CA ALA A 275 -17.52 4.27 17.35
C ALA A 275 -16.83 2.98 17.78
N GLY A 276 -15.51 3.00 17.97
CA GLY A 276 -14.66 1.85 18.29
C GLY A 276 -14.61 0.81 17.18
N GLY A 277 -14.18 -0.39 17.54
CA GLY A 277 -13.71 -1.41 16.61
C GLY A 277 -12.43 -2.02 17.17
N GLY A 278 -11.95 -3.06 16.49
CA GLY A 278 -10.64 -3.64 16.75
C GLY A 278 -9.60 -3.07 15.78
N SER A 279 -8.55 -2.43 16.31
CA SER A 279 -7.31 -2.19 15.57
C SER A 279 -6.55 -3.50 15.38
N VAL A 280 -5.78 -3.57 14.31
CA VAL A 280 -4.99 -4.75 13.91
C VAL A 280 -3.54 -4.55 14.36
N GLN A 281 -3.25 -4.99 15.58
CA GLN A 281 -1.98 -4.74 16.26
C GLN A 281 -0.96 -5.87 16.01
N PHE A 282 0.23 -5.52 15.53
CA PHE A 282 1.40 -6.41 15.50
C PHE A 282 2.69 -5.61 15.30
N PHE A 283 3.84 -6.26 15.46
CA PHE A 283 5.14 -5.74 15.05
C PHE A 283 5.55 -6.38 13.72
N ALA A 284 5.83 -5.57 12.70
CA ALA A 284 6.18 -6.06 11.38
C ALA A 284 7.53 -6.81 11.39
N GLY A 285 7.58 -7.95 10.72
CA GLY A 285 8.78 -8.76 10.61
C GLY A 285 9.92 -8.04 9.88
N ALA A 286 11.15 -8.31 10.29
CA ALA A 286 12.33 -7.67 9.73
C ALA A 286 12.57 -8.03 8.25
N GLY A 287 13.31 -7.17 7.54
CA GLY A 287 13.75 -7.43 6.17
C GLY A 287 13.66 -6.22 5.25
N PRO A 288 14.26 -6.32 4.04
CA PRO A 288 14.34 -5.24 3.09
C PRO A 288 12.96 -4.83 2.58
N MET A 289 12.79 -3.53 2.36
CA MET A 289 11.58 -2.90 1.87
C MET A 289 11.96 -1.82 0.84
N THR A 290 11.12 -1.66 -0.18
CA THR A 290 11.12 -0.47 -1.02
C THR A 290 9.83 0.27 -0.75
N LEU A 291 9.97 1.46 -0.17
CA LEU A 291 8.84 2.33 0.11
C LEU A 291 8.74 3.43 -0.95
N ALA A 292 7.55 3.98 -1.15
CA ALA A 292 7.29 5.00 -2.14
C ALA A 292 6.14 5.94 -1.74
N ARG A 293 6.08 7.08 -2.42
CA ARG A 293 4.95 8.01 -2.39
C ARG A 293 4.87 8.82 -3.67
N LEU A 294 3.76 8.70 -4.40
CA LEU A 294 3.37 9.73 -5.37
C LEU A 294 2.95 11.00 -4.63
N ALA A 295 3.48 12.12 -5.09
CA ALA A 295 3.15 13.42 -4.54
C ALA A 295 3.10 14.47 -5.64
N ARG A 296 2.46 15.60 -5.33
CA ARG A 296 2.33 16.72 -6.26
C ARG A 296 3.03 17.96 -5.74
N LYS A 297 3.79 18.62 -6.62
CA LYS A 297 4.41 19.94 -6.36
C LYS A 297 4.01 20.88 -7.48
N SER A 298 3.30 21.96 -7.13
CA SER A 298 2.75 22.92 -8.10
C SER A 298 1.97 22.24 -9.24
N GLY A 299 1.12 21.27 -8.89
CA GLY A 299 0.29 20.52 -9.84
C GLY A 299 1.01 19.45 -10.66
N LYS A 300 2.32 19.23 -10.46
CA LYS A 300 3.08 18.18 -11.16
C LYS A 300 3.37 17.01 -10.24
N TYR A 301 3.12 15.80 -10.70
CA TYR A 301 3.51 14.59 -9.99
C TYR A 301 5.03 14.42 -9.94
N TRP A 302 5.50 13.84 -8.84
CA TRP A 302 6.83 13.29 -8.66
C TRP A 302 6.75 12.08 -7.71
N LEU A 303 7.74 11.21 -7.76
CA LEU A 303 7.79 9.97 -7.00
C LEU A 303 8.93 10.03 -5.98
N ALA A 304 8.59 9.96 -4.70
CA ALA A 304 9.53 9.68 -3.63
C ALA A 304 9.77 8.16 -3.56
N ILE A 305 11.03 7.73 -3.55
CA ILE A 305 11.43 6.32 -3.44
C ILE A 305 12.37 6.19 -2.24
N VAL A 306 12.04 5.34 -1.28
CA VAL A 306 12.74 5.24 -0.01
C VAL A 306 13.12 3.77 0.24
N PRO A 307 14.36 3.38 -0.08
CA PRO A 307 14.92 2.11 0.36
C PRO A 307 14.93 2.06 1.90
N ALA A 308 14.43 0.96 2.45
CA ALA A 308 14.34 0.79 3.89
C ALA A 308 14.64 -0.66 4.27
N ASN A 309 15.01 -0.87 5.54
CA ASN A 309 15.07 -2.19 6.12
C ASN A 309 14.28 -2.20 7.42
N PHE A 310 13.23 -3.03 7.50
CA PHE A 310 12.54 -3.23 8.77
C PHE A 310 13.42 -4.05 9.70
N VAL A 311 13.37 -3.70 10.97
CA VAL A 311 14.18 -4.28 12.04
C VAL A 311 13.27 -4.73 13.17
N GLU A 312 13.65 -5.81 13.85
CA GLU A 312 12.98 -6.29 15.05
C GLU A 312 13.90 -6.06 16.25
N PHE A 313 13.28 -5.78 17.40
CA PHE A 313 13.94 -5.76 18.70
C PHE A 313 13.36 -6.90 19.56
N PRO A 314 13.96 -7.23 20.71
CA PRO A 314 13.27 -8.04 21.71
C PRO A 314 11.85 -7.53 21.98
N GLN A 315 10.89 -8.44 22.14
CA GLN A 315 9.46 -8.12 22.27
C GLN A 315 9.18 -7.01 23.30
N GLU A 316 9.81 -7.09 24.49
CA GLU A 316 9.64 -6.10 25.56
C GLU A 316 10.10 -4.68 25.14
N ILE A 317 11.15 -4.60 24.31
CA ILE A 317 11.65 -3.33 23.77
C ILE A 317 10.69 -2.78 22.72
N MET A 318 10.18 -3.64 21.81
CA MET A 318 9.19 -3.22 20.82
C MET A 318 7.91 -2.70 21.47
N GLU A 319 7.43 -3.38 22.50
CA GLU A 319 6.27 -2.93 23.28
C GLU A 319 6.54 -1.61 24.03
N ALA A 320 7.72 -1.47 24.66
CA ALA A 320 8.10 -0.23 25.33
C ALA A 320 8.18 0.95 24.35
N LYS A 321 8.75 0.72 23.16
CA LYS A 321 8.80 1.72 22.07
C LYS A 321 7.41 2.06 21.57
N ALA A 322 6.57 1.08 21.25
CA ALA A 322 5.22 1.35 20.77
C ALA A 322 4.35 2.13 21.77
N ARG A 323 4.52 1.90 23.08
CA ARG A 323 3.85 2.66 24.15
C ARG A 323 4.25 4.13 24.25
N THR A 324 5.33 4.58 23.57
CA THR A 324 5.62 6.03 23.47
C THR A 324 4.76 6.72 22.41
N THR A 325 4.11 5.92 21.56
CA THR A 325 3.09 6.31 20.58
C THR A 325 1.76 5.65 20.96
N ASP A 326 1.19 4.81 20.10
CA ASP A 326 -0.08 4.12 20.32
C ASP A 326 0.14 2.61 20.21
N ILE A 327 0.17 1.88 21.34
CA ILE A 327 0.46 0.44 21.37
C ILE A 327 -0.64 -0.40 20.68
N GLU A 328 -1.84 0.17 20.59
CA GLU A 328 -3.02 -0.39 19.96
C GLU A 328 -2.83 -0.59 18.45
N TRP A 329 -1.93 0.20 17.83
CA TRP A 329 -1.69 0.19 16.39
C TRP A 329 -0.52 -0.73 16.00
N PRO A 330 -0.44 -1.16 14.74
CA PRO A 330 0.70 -1.92 14.26
C PRO A 330 1.93 -1.02 14.05
N HIS A 331 3.12 -1.54 14.33
CA HIS A 331 4.39 -0.83 14.09
C HIS A 331 5.32 -1.63 13.20
N ALA A 332 5.86 -0.95 12.20
CA ALA A 332 7.07 -1.34 11.51
C ALA A 332 8.22 -0.43 11.94
N PHE A 333 9.21 -1.00 12.62
CA PHE A 333 10.44 -0.29 12.94
C PHE A 333 11.38 -0.35 11.74
N ALA A 334 11.84 0.79 11.24
CA ALA A 334 12.59 0.85 9.98
C ALA A 334 13.88 1.67 10.08
N ARG A 335 14.92 1.21 9.37
CA ARG A 335 16.13 2.01 9.08
C ARG A 335 16.09 2.45 7.63
N LEU A 336 16.38 3.72 7.39
CA LEU A 336 16.44 4.31 6.05
C LEU A 336 17.90 4.54 5.64
N GLU A 337 18.17 4.57 4.34
CA GLU A 337 19.50 4.88 3.79
C GLU A 337 19.81 6.39 3.83
N VAL A 338 18.81 7.24 4.09
CA VAL A 338 18.92 8.70 4.18
C VAL A 338 18.95 9.19 5.63
N SER A 339 19.56 10.35 5.89
CA SER A 339 19.50 10.99 7.21
C SER A 339 18.09 11.51 7.53
N ALA A 340 17.76 11.55 8.83
CA ALA A 340 16.46 12.04 9.26
C ALA A 340 16.20 13.50 8.88
N ASP A 341 17.22 14.36 8.99
CA ASP A 341 17.12 15.76 8.57
C ASP A 341 16.80 15.90 7.08
N ALA A 342 17.48 15.15 6.21
CA ALA A 342 17.24 15.20 4.78
C ALA A 342 15.87 14.61 4.40
N PHE A 343 15.42 13.58 5.12
CA PHE A 343 14.10 12.98 4.94
C PHE A 343 12.99 13.95 5.35
N LEU A 344 12.97 14.42 6.60
CA LEU A 344 11.92 15.29 7.15
C LEU A 344 11.86 16.65 6.45
N SER A 345 12.99 17.17 5.99
CA SER A 345 13.01 18.47 5.30
C SER A 345 12.36 18.44 3.92
N THR A 346 12.11 17.26 3.33
CA THR A 346 11.71 17.17 1.92
C THR A 346 10.70 16.10 1.57
N TYR A 347 10.42 15.14 2.44
CA TYR A 347 9.38 14.13 2.20
C TYR A 347 7.98 14.80 2.13
N PRO A 348 7.11 14.42 1.18
CA PRO A 348 5.95 15.26 0.82
C PRO A 348 4.70 15.08 1.66
N CYS A 349 4.61 14.02 2.48
CA CYS A 349 3.36 13.59 3.10
C CYS A 349 3.61 12.91 4.45
N ASN A 350 2.56 12.75 5.27
CA ASN A 350 2.59 11.93 6.47
C ASN A 350 2.56 10.42 6.17
N HIS A 351 1.98 10.00 5.04
CA HIS A 351 1.88 8.58 4.67
C HIS A 351 3.03 8.09 3.77
N ILE A 352 3.41 6.84 3.98
CA ILE A 352 4.41 6.09 3.20
C ILE A 352 3.90 4.68 2.92
N HIS A 353 4.16 4.19 1.70
CA HIS A 353 3.63 2.91 1.21
C HIS A 353 4.76 2.01 0.75
N GLY A 354 4.63 0.69 0.77
CA GLY A 354 5.77 -0.14 0.36
C GLY A 354 5.54 -1.63 0.20
N ILE A 355 6.53 -2.28 -0.40
CA ILE A 355 6.55 -3.72 -0.71
C ILE A 355 7.90 -4.33 -0.29
N CYS A 356 7.93 -5.64 -0.14
CA CYS A 356 9.11 -6.40 0.26
C CYS A 356 10.19 -6.41 -0.84
N GLY A 357 11.46 -6.23 -0.45
CA GLY A 357 12.62 -6.32 -1.35
C GLY A 357 13.06 -4.99 -1.95
N ASP A 358 13.99 -5.06 -2.92
CA ASP A 358 14.54 -3.91 -3.64
C ASP A 358 13.91 -3.77 -5.02
N TRP A 359 13.12 -2.70 -5.18
CA TRP A 359 12.36 -2.34 -6.38
C TRP A 359 12.68 -0.91 -6.86
N VAL A 360 13.80 -0.35 -6.41
CA VAL A 360 14.16 1.05 -6.66
C VAL A 360 14.28 1.33 -8.17
N ASN A 361 14.88 0.41 -8.92
CA ASN A 361 15.11 0.59 -10.35
C ASN A 361 13.81 0.51 -11.16
N GLU A 362 12.90 -0.40 -10.80
CA GLU A 362 11.55 -0.47 -11.36
C GLU A 362 10.77 0.82 -11.11
N LEU A 363 10.83 1.38 -9.90
CA LEU A 363 10.13 2.63 -9.57
C LEU A 363 10.74 3.85 -10.30
N CYS A 364 12.07 3.89 -10.42
CA CYS A 364 12.74 4.89 -11.27
C CYS A 364 12.32 4.74 -12.74
N ALA A 365 12.18 3.50 -13.24
CA ALA A 365 11.67 3.23 -14.58
C ALA A 365 10.21 3.66 -14.77
N LEU A 366 9.38 3.48 -13.76
CA LEU A 366 7.99 3.90 -13.75
C LEU A 366 7.90 5.43 -13.86
N ALA A 367 8.69 6.15 -13.08
CA ALA A 367 8.76 7.61 -13.15
C ALA A 367 9.30 8.11 -14.50
N GLU A 368 10.32 7.44 -15.06
CA GLU A 368 10.84 7.72 -16.41
C GLU A 368 9.73 7.59 -17.47
N ILE A 369 8.93 6.51 -17.42
CA ILE A 369 7.85 6.29 -18.38
C ILE A 369 6.76 7.35 -18.27
N LEU A 370 6.40 7.75 -17.05
CA LEU A 370 5.42 8.80 -16.78
C LEU A 370 5.94 10.21 -17.10
N GLY A 371 7.25 10.38 -17.28
CA GLY A 371 7.88 11.70 -17.43
C GLY A 371 7.79 12.56 -16.17
N ILE A 372 7.80 11.94 -14.99
CA ILE A 372 7.78 12.63 -13.69
C ILE A 372 9.16 12.56 -13.02
N GLU A 373 9.43 13.51 -12.12
CA GLU A 373 10.65 13.47 -11.31
C GLU A 373 10.60 12.29 -10.34
N ALA A 374 11.70 11.53 -10.23
CA ALA A 374 11.90 10.56 -9.16
C ALA A 374 13.03 11.01 -8.25
N ARG A 375 12.81 10.91 -6.94
CA ARG A 375 13.84 11.14 -5.94
C ARG A 375 14.02 9.90 -5.09
N VAL A 376 15.22 9.32 -5.14
CA VAL A 376 15.63 8.23 -4.27
C VAL A 376 16.26 8.80 -3.00
N TYR A 377 15.75 8.41 -1.84
CA TYR A 377 16.24 8.82 -0.53
C TYR A 377 17.34 7.86 -0.07
N ARG A 378 18.60 8.21 -0.37
CA ARG A 378 19.83 7.48 -0.02
C ARG A 378 20.91 8.41 0.50
#